data_AF-A0A9X3YH88-F1
#
_entry.id   AF-A0A9X3YH88-F1
#
_cell.length_a   1.000
_cell.length_b   1.000
_cell.length_c   1.000
_cell.angle_alpha   90.00
_cell.angle_beta   90.00
_cell.angle_gamma   90.00
#
_symmetry.space_group_name_H-M   'P 1'
#
loop_
_entity.id
_entity.type
_entity.pdbx_description
1 polymer ?
#
loop_
_entity_poly.entity_id
_entity_poly.type
_entity_poly.pdbx_seq_one_letter_code
_entity_poly.pdbx_strand_id
1 'polypeptide(L)'
;AQECGLEAGSKVFECYGQERIVERHRHRYEVNNNLLPQLQAAGLKITGRSGDGALVEVVEAPDHPWFVACQFHPEFTSTPRDGHPLFSGFVKAALEHKASKA
;
A
#
# COMPACT_ATOMS: atom_id res chain seq x y z
N ALA A 1 -12.23 7.36 -9.14
CA ALA A 1 -10.79 7.19 -8.88
C ALA A 1 -10.33 8.39 -8.08
N GLN A 2 -9.45 8.19 -7.11
CA GLN A 2 -9.06 9.21 -6.14
C GLN A 2 -7.52 9.25 -6.03
N GLU A 3 -6.97 10.42 -5.75
CA GLU A 3 -5.53 10.60 -5.55
C GLU A 3 -5.10 10.07 -4.18
N CYS A 4 -3.97 9.37 -4.14
CA CYS A 4 -3.32 8.90 -2.93
C CYS A 4 -1.85 9.35 -2.95
N GLY A 5 -1.43 10.04 -1.88
CA GLY A 5 -0.05 10.41 -1.63
C GLY A 5 0.69 9.29 -0.89
N LEU A 6 1.86 8.90 -1.39
CA LEU A 6 2.69 7.83 -0.86
C LEU A 6 3.92 8.38 -0.13
N GLU A 7 4.29 7.74 0.97
CA GLU A 7 5.50 8.09 1.75
C GLU A 7 6.76 7.59 1.04
N ALA A 8 7.71 8.49 0.77
CA ALA A 8 8.99 8.13 0.15
C ALA A 8 9.76 7.10 0.99
N GLY A 9 10.31 6.07 0.33
CA GLY A 9 11.01 4.96 1.00
C GLY A 9 10.09 3.89 1.60
N SER A 10 8.78 3.98 1.41
CA SER A 10 7.84 2.88 1.69
C SER A 10 7.88 1.81 0.60
N LYS A 11 7.44 0.58 0.91
CA LYS A 11 7.36 -0.50 -0.11
C LYS A 11 6.38 -0.15 -1.21
N VAL A 12 5.26 0.50 -0.88
CA VAL A 12 4.30 0.96 -1.89
C VAL A 12 4.91 2.01 -2.81
N PHE A 13 5.67 2.98 -2.28
CA PHE A 13 6.39 3.96 -3.09
C PHE A 13 7.42 3.30 -4.01
N GLU A 14 8.19 2.34 -3.51
CA GLU A 14 9.16 1.58 -4.32
C GLU A 14 8.50 0.81 -5.47
N CYS A 15 7.28 0.30 -5.25
CA CYS A 15 6.52 -0.37 -6.30
C CYS A 15 6.07 0.62 -7.38
N TYR A 16 5.39 1.71 -7.00
CA TYR A 16 4.82 2.66 -7.97
C TYR A 16 5.86 3.61 -8.60
N GLY A 17 6.95 3.90 -7.88
CA GLY A 17 7.98 4.86 -8.30
C GLY A 17 7.50 6.31 -8.34
N GLN A 18 6.40 6.64 -7.67
CA GLN A 18 5.75 7.97 -7.71
C GLN A 18 5.21 8.34 -6.33
N GLU A 19 5.30 9.63 -5.96
CA GLU A 19 4.75 10.14 -4.69
C GLU A 19 3.22 10.28 -4.72
N ARG A 20 2.61 10.38 -5.89
CA ARG A 20 1.15 10.53 -6.06
C ARG A 20 0.65 9.53 -7.07
N ILE A 21 -0.36 8.77 -6.69
CA ILE A 21 -1.01 7.77 -7.54
C ILE A 21 -2.51 8.02 -7.60
N VAL A 22 -3.19 7.43 -8.58
CA VAL A 22 -4.64 7.51 -8.73
C VAL A 22 -5.22 6.12 -8.83
N GLU A 23 -6.09 5.74 -7.87
CA GLU A 23 -6.65 4.40 -7.77
C GLU A 23 -8.18 4.40 -7.62
N ARG A 24 -8.81 3.23 -7.72
CA ARG A 24 -10.27 3.08 -7.64
C ARG A 24 -10.72 2.55 -6.29
N HIS A 25 -11.76 3.15 -5.73
CA HIS A 25 -12.29 2.82 -4.40
C HIS A 25 -13.73 2.30 -4.50
N ARG A 26 -14.10 1.40 -3.58
CA ARG A 26 -15.49 0.92 -3.45
C ARG A 26 -15.80 0.47 -2.02
N HIS A 27 -15.58 1.36 -1.04
CA HIS A 27 -15.88 1.15 0.37
C HIS A 27 -16.66 2.34 0.96
N ARG A 28 -17.00 2.24 2.26
CA ARG A 28 -17.61 3.33 3.05
C ARG A 28 -16.99 3.46 4.45
N TYR A 29 -16.41 2.37 4.97
CA TYR A 29 -15.71 2.41 6.24
C TYR A 29 -14.29 2.87 6.01
N GLU A 30 -13.87 3.84 6.81
CA GLU A 30 -12.51 4.38 6.81
C GLU A 30 -11.79 4.01 8.11
N VAL A 31 -10.46 4.12 8.09
CA VAL A 31 -9.65 3.98 9.31
C VAL A 31 -10.05 5.06 10.32
N ASN A 32 -10.29 4.64 11.56
CA ASN A 32 -10.64 5.56 12.63
C ASN A 32 -9.39 6.33 13.11
N ASN A 33 -9.30 7.60 12.72
CA ASN A 33 -8.18 8.47 13.08
C ASN A 33 -7.99 8.63 14.61
N ASN A 34 -9.03 8.42 15.43
CA ASN A 34 -8.90 8.47 16.89
C ASN A 34 -8.06 7.30 17.46
N LEU A 35 -8.00 6.18 16.75
CA LEU A 35 -7.22 4.99 17.14
C LEU A 35 -5.86 4.93 16.44
N LEU A 36 -5.60 5.82 15.47
CA LEU A 36 -4.39 5.81 14.65
C LEU A 36 -3.10 5.93 15.49
N PRO A 37 -3.01 6.81 16.51
CA PRO A 37 -1.80 6.89 17.33
C PRO A 37 -1.47 5.57 18.05
N GLN A 38 -2.49 4.81 18.46
CA GLN A 38 -2.29 3.51 19.13
C GLN A 38 -1.75 2.47 18.16
N LEU A 39 -2.28 2.43 16.94
CA LEU A 39 -1.81 1.51 15.88
C LEU A 39 -0.36 1.83 15.47
N GLN A 40 -0.03 3.12 15.33
CA GLN A 40 1.32 3.55 15.00
C GLN A 40 2.32 3.27 16.13
N ALA A 41 1.92 3.51 17.39
CA ALA A 41 2.74 3.16 18.55
C ALA A 41 3.00 1.65 18.66
N ALA A 42 2.07 0.82 18.17
CA ALA A 42 2.24 -0.62 18.06
C ALA A 42 3.09 -1.08 16.87
N GLY A 43 3.57 -0.15 16.03
CA GLY A 43 4.52 -0.41 14.93
C GLY A 43 3.93 -0.37 13.53
N LEU A 44 2.62 -0.21 13.35
CA LEU A 44 2.01 -0.09 12.02
C LEU A 44 2.39 1.25 11.37
N LYS A 45 2.89 1.21 10.13
CA LYS A 45 3.20 2.43 9.36
C LYS A 45 2.06 2.82 8.45
N ILE A 46 1.81 4.12 8.34
CA ILE A 46 0.82 4.72 7.45
C ILE A 46 1.58 5.33 6.28
N THR A 47 1.69 4.57 5.19
CA THR A 47 2.55 4.93 4.05
C THR A 47 1.78 5.47 2.86
N GLY A 48 0.45 5.55 2.96
CA GLY A 48 -0.41 6.18 1.97
C GLY A 48 -1.57 6.91 2.60
N ARG A 49 -1.88 8.11 2.08
CA ARG A 49 -3.01 8.93 2.51
C ARG A 49 -3.76 9.49 1.30
N SER A 50 -5.03 9.84 1.50
CA SER A 50 -5.82 10.53 0.47
C SER A 50 -5.15 11.84 0.03
N GLY A 51 -5.51 12.38 -1.13
CA GLY A 51 -4.89 13.61 -1.67
C GLY A 51 -4.97 14.84 -0.75
N ASP A 52 -5.94 14.89 0.15
CA ASP A 52 -6.06 15.92 1.21
C ASP A 52 -5.34 15.57 2.52
N GLY A 53 -4.75 14.37 2.61
CA GLY A 53 -4.04 13.83 3.76
C GLY A 53 -4.93 13.30 4.89
N ALA A 54 -6.26 13.40 4.77
CA ALA A 54 -7.18 13.14 5.88
C ALA A 54 -7.44 11.64 6.14
N LEU A 55 -7.50 10.83 5.09
CA LEU A 55 -7.82 9.41 5.16
C LEU A 55 -6.56 8.57 4.99
N VAL A 56 -6.55 7.41 5.65
CA VAL A 56 -5.51 6.40 5.49
C VAL A 56 -5.84 5.53 4.28
N GLU A 57 -4.92 5.46 3.33
CA GLU A 57 -5.10 4.71 2.09
C GLU A 57 -4.23 3.45 2.04
N VAL A 58 -3.02 3.51 2.60
CA VAL A 58 -2.06 2.39 2.61
C VAL A 58 -1.41 2.27 3.97
N VAL A 59 -1.27 1.02 4.43
CA VAL A 59 -0.55 0.66 5.65
C VAL A 59 0.48 -0.43 5.38
N GLU A 60 1.57 -0.41 6.15
CA GLU A 60 2.67 -1.37 6.08
C GLU A 60 3.09 -1.85 7.47
N ALA A 61 3.55 -3.09 7.56
CA ALA A 61 4.12 -3.66 8.78
C ALA A 61 5.65 -3.81 8.60
N PRO A 62 6.48 -2.99 9.28
CA PRO A 62 7.93 -2.98 9.08
C PRO A 62 8.64 -4.29 9.44
N ASP A 63 8.10 -5.04 10.41
CA ASP A 63 8.68 -6.29 10.91
C ASP A 63 8.37 -7.51 10.01
N HIS A 64 7.81 -7.28 8.81
CA HIS A 64 7.50 -8.33 7.83
C HIS A 64 8.25 -8.08 6.52
N PRO A 65 8.83 -9.11 5.87
CA PRO A 65 9.64 -8.94 4.64
C PRO A 65 8.87 -8.21 3.53
N TRP A 66 7.57 -8.49 3.41
CA TRP A 66 6.68 -7.76 2.52
C TRP A 66 5.26 -7.77 3.08
N PHE A 67 4.78 -6.64 3.58
CA PHE A 67 3.41 -6.47 4.05
C PHE A 67 2.91 -5.08 3.65
N VAL A 68 1.95 -5.06 2.74
CA VAL A 68 1.28 -3.85 2.26
C VAL A 68 -0.22 -4.14 2.20
N ALA A 69 -1.04 -3.24 2.74
CA ALA A 69 -2.49 -3.30 2.61
C ALA A 69 -3.02 -1.93 2.19
N CYS A 70 -4.00 -1.92 1.28
CA CYS A 70 -4.56 -0.69 0.71
C CYS A 70 -6.10 -0.70 0.78
N GLN A 71 -6.69 0.50 0.85
CA GLN A 71 -8.13 0.72 0.84
C GLN A 71 -8.73 0.68 -0.57
N PHE A 72 -7.95 1.09 -1.58
CA PHE A 72 -8.34 1.03 -2.98
C PHE A 72 -8.19 -0.37 -3.59
N HIS A 73 -8.67 -0.52 -4.82
CA HIS A 73 -8.72 -1.75 -5.61
C HIS A 73 -7.71 -1.70 -6.77
N PRO A 74 -6.41 -2.03 -6.53
CA PRO A 74 -5.38 -2.04 -7.57
C PRO A 74 -5.66 -3.07 -8.68
N GLU A 75 -6.50 -4.06 -8.43
CA GLU A 75 -6.91 -5.04 -9.43
C GLU A 75 -7.72 -4.41 -10.59
N PHE A 76 -8.38 -3.28 -10.36
CA PHE A 76 -9.16 -2.61 -11.42
C PHE A 76 -8.30 -1.81 -12.40
N THR A 77 -7.03 -1.57 -12.08
CA THR A 77 -6.05 -0.86 -12.91
C THR A 77 -4.98 -1.78 -13.47
N SER A 78 -4.94 -3.06 -13.05
CA SER A 78 -4.07 -4.08 -13.61
C SER A 78 -4.50 -4.56 -14.99
N THR A 79 -3.55 -4.76 -15.91
CA THR A 79 -3.82 -5.34 -17.23
C THR A 79 -2.82 -6.44 -17.61
N PRO A 80 -3.15 -7.36 -18.53
CA PRO A 80 -2.19 -8.37 -18.98
C PRO A 80 -0.96 -7.84 -19.71
N ARG A 81 -1.02 -6.61 -20.25
CA ARG A 81 0.10 -6.01 -21.01
C ARG A 81 1.08 -5.28 -20.10
N ASP A 82 0.54 -4.49 -19.18
CA ASP A 82 1.32 -3.57 -18.34
C ASP A 82 1.48 -4.08 -16.90
N GLY A 83 0.67 -5.06 -16.50
CA GLY A 83 0.60 -5.56 -15.13
C GLY A 83 0.06 -4.50 -14.16
N HIS A 84 0.46 -4.61 -12.91
CA HIS A 84 0.23 -3.58 -11.90
C HIS A 84 1.38 -3.58 -10.89
N PRO A 85 1.94 -2.41 -10.52
CA PRO A 85 3.16 -2.35 -9.72
C PRO A 85 3.07 -3.07 -8.37
N LEU A 86 1.98 -2.90 -7.62
CA LEU A 86 1.77 -3.62 -6.35
C LEU A 86 1.75 -5.14 -6.51
N PHE A 87 1.11 -5.66 -7.56
CA PHE A 87 1.03 -7.11 -7.78
C PHE A 87 2.39 -7.67 -8.21
N SER A 88 3.12 -6.96 -9.07
CA SER A 88 4.49 -7.32 -9.43
C SER A 88 5.41 -7.34 -8.20
N GLY A 89 5.31 -6.33 -7.33
CA GLY A 89 6.03 -6.27 -6.07
C GLY A 89 5.70 -7.43 -5.12
N PHE A 90 4.40 -7.72 -4.95
CA PHE A 90 3.93 -8.84 -4.13
C PHE A 90 4.45 -10.19 -4.62
N VAL A 91 4.34 -10.47 -5.92
CA VAL A 91 4.80 -11.74 -6.52
C VAL A 91 6.32 -11.87 -6.42
N LYS A 92 7.06 -10.78 -6.65
CA LYS A 92 8.52 -10.75 -6.47
C LYS A 92 8.91 -11.13 -5.04
N ALA A 93 8.28 -10.52 -4.04
CA ALA A 93 8.54 -10.85 -2.64
C ALA A 93 8.20 -12.30 -2.29
N ALA A 94 7.13 -12.85 -2.88
CA ALA A 94 6.78 -14.26 -2.69
C ALA A 94 7.84 -15.20 -3.29
N LEU A 95 8.42 -14.85 -4.44
CA LEU A 95 9.53 -15.60 -5.05
C LEU A 95 10.80 -15.55 -4.19
N GLU A 96 11.13 -14.37 -3.66
CA GLU A 96 12.28 -14.18 -2.75
C GLU A 96 12.13 -15.01 -1.47
N HIS A 97 10.94 -14.99 -0.85
CA HIS A 97 10.64 -15.80 0.34
C HIS A 97 10.69 -17.31 0.05
N LYS A 98 10.27 -17.73 -1.14
CA LYS A 98 10.40 -19.12 -1.57
C LYS A 98 11.88 -19.50 -1.70
N ALA A 99 12.71 -18.64 -2.28
CA ALA A 99 14.13 -18.89 -2.45
C ALA A 99 14.89 -18.91 -1.12
N SER A 100 14.54 -18.07 -0.15
CA SER A 100 15.20 -18.04 1.16
C SER A 100 14.88 -19.25 2.05
N LYS A 101 13.91 -20.08 1.67
CA LYS A 101 13.54 -21.32 2.36
C LYS A 101 14.12 -22.58 1.73
N ALA A 102 14.71 -22.47 0.54
CA ALA A 102 15.40 -23.56 -0.16
C ALA A 102 16.85 -23.65 0.34
#